data_AF-A0A9W8DYS5-F1
#
_entry.id   AF-A0A9W8DYS5-F1
#
_cell.length_a   1.000
_cell.length_b   1.000
_cell.length_c   1.000
_cell.angle_alpha   90.00
_cell.angle_beta   90.00
_cell.angle_gamma   90.00
#
_symmetry.space_group_name_H-M   'P 1'
#
loop_
_entity.id
_entity.type
_entity.pdbx_description
1 polymer ?
#
loop_
_entity_poly.entity_id
_entity_poly.type
_entity_poly.pdbx_seq_one_letter_code
_entity_poly.pdbx_strand_id
1 'polypeptide(L)'
;MSDEDRAPLGPFETQTRAPDFILKAAGCLELSAPATYRALVYYHRFRLAAPQPALMTDPPGSLDARMVALACVLLASTASEELRSSRDVVNVGHSLAHPAAPVLPAGDLAERLQATVDALELVCLRVLRFDLAVDLPHPWVRYVCEGQYEVYPGFAARATALEAAD
;
A
#
# COMPACT_ATOMS: atom_id res chain seq x y z
N MET A 1 8.10 -12.52 -42.65
CA MET A 1 9.01 -12.12 -41.55
C MET A 1 8.39 -12.70 -40.30
N SER A 2 8.94 -13.84 -39.88
CA SER A 2 8.32 -14.78 -38.95
C SER A 2 8.31 -14.25 -37.53
N ASP A 3 7.21 -14.52 -36.82
CA ASP A 3 6.88 -14.10 -35.46
C ASP A 3 7.54 -15.04 -34.40
N GLU A 4 8.75 -15.53 -34.68
CA GLU A 4 9.36 -16.68 -34.01
C GLU A 4 10.66 -16.39 -33.23
N ASP A 5 11.11 -15.13 -33.16
CA ASP A 5 12.38 -14.77 -32.48
C ASP A 5 12.19 -13.91 -31.21
N ARG A 6 11.03 -13.98 -30.56
CA ARG A 6 10.89 -13.44 -29.21
C ARG A 6 11.32 -14.51 -28.21
N ALA A 7 12.63 -14.58 -27.99
CA ALA A 7 13.24 -15.39 -26.93
C ALA A 7 12.43 -15.26 -25.62
N PRO A 8 12.21 -16.37 -24.88
CA PRO A 8 11.57 -16.28 -23.57
C PRO A 8 12.45 -15.37 -22.71
N LEU A 9 11.87 -14.27 -22.24
CA LEU A 9 12.55 -13.36 -21.32
C LEU A 9 12.98 -14.21 -20.13
N GLY A 10 14.24 -14.06 -19.70
CA GLY A 10 14.83 -14.89 -18.64
C GLY A 10 14.05 -14.84 -17.31
N PRO A 11 14.53 -15.52 -16.25
CA PRO A 11 13.82 -15.68 -14.96
C PRO A 11 13.65 -14.38 -14.14
N PHE A 12 13.75 -13.20 -14.76
CA PHE A 12 13.54 -11.87 -14.20
C PHE A 12 12.26 -11.19 -14.70
N GLU A 13 11.31 -11.93 -15.27
CA GLU A 13 9.99 -11.41 -15.64
C GLU A 13 9.24 -10.86 -14.41
N THR A 14 9.26 -9.53 -14.25
CA THR A 14 8.19 -8.71 -13.68
C THR A 14 7.86 -8.83 -12.19
N GLN A 15 8.84 -8.73 -11.29
CA GLN A 15 8.53 -8.43 -9.88
C GLN A 15 8.00 -6.99 -9.77
N THR A 16 6.68 -6.80 -9.90
CA THR A 16 6.01 -5.51 -9.64
C THR A 16 6.43 -5.04 -8.25
N ARG A 17 7.05 -3.84 -8.17
CA ARG A 17 7.49 -3.27 -6.89
C ARG A 17 6.26 -3.06 -6.01
N ALA A 18 6.41 -3.23 -4.70
CA ALA A 18 5.32 -3.04 -3.74
C ALA A 18 4.51 -1.73 -3.91
N PRO A 19 5.11 -0.54 -4.16
CA PRO A 19 4.32 0.67 -4.41
C PRO A 19 3.47 0.60 -5.69
N ASP A 20 4.01 0.06 -6.78
CA ASP A 20 3.27 -0.11 -8.03
C ASP A 20 2.13 -1.12 -7.86
N PHE A 21 2.36 -2.14 -7.03
CA PHE A 21 1.35 -3.13 -6.66
C PHE A 21 0.22 -2.50 -5.83
N ILE A 22 0.55 -1.63 -4.87
CA ILE A 22 -0.44 -0.86 -4.08
C ILE A 22 -1.31 -0.01 -5.01
N LEU A 23 -0.70 0.73 -5.94
CA LEU A 23 -1.43 1.58 -6.88
C LEU A 23 -2.41 0.77 -7.75
N LYS A 24 -1.95 -0.36 -8.28
CA LYS A 24 -2.81 -1.25 -9.09
C LYS A 24 -3.92 -1.87 -8.25
N ALA A 25 -3.62 -2.37 -7.04
CA ALA A 25 -4.61 -2.97 -6.16
C ALA A 25 -5.68 -1.96 -5.73
N ALA A 26 -5.28 -0.75 -5.34
CA ALA A 26 -6.19 0.32 -4.99
C ALA A 26 -7.08 0.76 -6.17
N GLY A 27 -6.52 0.78 -7.39
CA GLY A 27 -7.29 1.04 -8.61
C GLY A 27 -8.32 -0.05 -8.90
N CYS A 28 -7.96 -1.32 -8.76
CA CYS A 28 -8.89 -2.45 -8.92
C CYS A 28 -9.98 -2.49 -7.84
N LEU A 29 -9.69 -1.98 -6.64
CA LEU A 29 -10.63 -1.85 -5.53
C LEU A 29 -11.42 -0.54 -5.56
N GLU A 30 -11.22 0.30 -6.57
CA GLU A 30 -11.88 1.60 -6.73
C GLU A 30 -11.78 2.47 -5.47
N LEU A 31 -10.60 2.52 -4.86
CA LEU A 31 -10.33 3.42 -3.74
C LEU A 31 -10.11 4.85 -4.22
N SER A 32 -10.48 5.82 -3.40
CA SER A 32 -10.19 7.22 -3.66
C SER A 32 -8.68 7.47 -3.73
N ALA A 33 -8.27 8.50 -4.47
CA ALA A 33 -6.87 8.88 -4.55
C ALA A 33 -6.27 9.18 -3.15
N PRO A 34 -6.96 9.89 -2.23
CA PRO A 34 -6.50 10.04 -0.85
C PRO A 34 -6.26 8.71 -0.13
N ALA A 35 -7.20 7.76 -0.17
CA ALA A 35 -7.03 6.44 0.45
C ALA A 35 -5.83 5.70 -0.13
N THR A 36 -5.66 5.75 -1.46
CA THR A 36 -4.52 5.16 -2.17
C THR A 36 -3.18 5.74 -1.71
N TYR A 37 -3.07 7.07 -1.61
CA TYR A 37 -1.84 7.70 -1.15
C TYR A 37 -1.56 7.45 0.34
N ARG A 38 -2.59 7.33 1.19
CA ARG A 38 -2.42 6.91 2.59
C ARG A 38 -1.81 5.50 2.67
N ALA A 39 -2.29 4.55 1.86
CA ALA A 39 -1.73 3.21 1.80
C ALA A 39 -0.23 3.22 1.47
N LEU A 40 0.19 4.07 0.51
CA LEU A 40 1.60 4.24 0.17
C LEU A 40 2.42 4.81 1.32
N VAL A 41 1.89 5.80 2.05
CA VAL A 41 2.56 6.38 3.23
C VAL A 41 2.67 5.34 4.35
N TYR A 42 1.62 4.55 4.59
CA TYR A 42 1.64 3.45 5.57
C TYR A 42 2.71 2.42 5.22
N TYR A 43 2.76 1.98 3.97
CA TYR A 43 3.77 1.04 3.51
C TYR A 43 5.19 1.61 3.66
N HIS A 44 5.38 2.88 3.33
CA HIS A 44 6.68 3.54 3.50
C HIS A 44 7.11 3.65 4.96
N ARG A 45 6.20 4.11 5.84
CA ARG A 45 6.44 4.20 7.29
C ARG A 45 6.71 2.82 7.89
N PHE A 46 5.94 1.81 7.49
CA PHE A 46 6.15 0.43 7.89
C PHE A 46 7.55 -0.05 7.53
N ARG A 47 8.00 0.19 6.29
CA ARG A 47 9.33 -0.21 5.83
C ARG A 47 10.47 0.50 6.59
N LEU A 48 10.27 1.75 7.00
CA LEU A 48 11.25 2.48 7.81
C LEU A 48 11.30 1.99 9.27
N ALA A 49 10.16 1.58 9.82
CA ALA A 49 10.04 1.13 11.20
C ALA A 49 10.37 -0.36 11.38
N ALA A 50 10.17 -1.18 10.35
CA ALA A 50 10.47 -2.61 10.39
C ALA A 50 11.99 -2.86 10.26
N PRO A 51 12.57 -3.72 11.11
CA PRO A 51 13.96 -4.13 10.94
C PRO A 51 14.13 -4.82 9.57
N GLN A 52 15.07 -4.30 8.76
CA GLN A 52 15.37 -4.73 7.39
C GLN A 52 15.61 -6.24 7.16
N PRO A 53 16.02 -7.09 8.13
CA PRO A 53 16.08 -8.54 7.89
C PRO A 53 14.71 -9.24 7.77
N ALA A 54 13.58 -8.58 8.11
CA ALA A 54 12.25 -9.20 8.07
C ALA A 54 11.52 -9.07 6.71
N LEU A 55 12.02 -8.25 5.77
CA LEU A 55 11.35 -7.93 4.50
C LEU A 55 12.08 -8.47 3.25
N MET A 56 13.08 -9.35 3.42
CA MET A 56 13.78 -9.99 2.30
C MET A 56 13.22 -11.38 2.02
N THR A 57 12.77 -11.63 0.79
CA THR A 57 12.12 -12.85 0.29
C THR A 57 12.86 -14.18 0.49
N ASP A 58 14.07 -14.20 1.06
CA ASP A 58 14.91 -15.41 1.19
C ASP A 58 15.75 -15.40 2.49
N PRO A 59 15.08 -15.46 3.67
CA PRO A 59 15.09 -16.69 4.46
C PRO A 59 13.70 -17.12 4.97
N PRO A 60 13.51 -18.39 5.42
CA PRO A 60 12.25 -18.83 6.02
C PRO A 60 11.91 -17.99 7.25
N GLY A 61 10.87 -17.16 7.15
CA GLY A 61 10.44 -16.22 8.20
C GLY A 61 10.31 -14.76 7.77
N SER A 62 10.65 -14.41 6.52
CA SER A 62 10.43 -13.07 5.98
C SER A 62 8.98 -12.79 5.61
N LEU A 63 8.52 -11.57 5.88
CA LEU A 63 7.22 -11.06 5.47
C LEU A 63 7.21 -10.77 3.96
N ASP A 64 6.24 -11.33 3.24
CA ASP A 64 6.02 -10.99 1.83
C ASP A 64 5.58 -9.52 1.69
N ALA A 65 6.37 -8.74 0.96
CA ALA A 65 6.12 -7.34 0.69
C ALA A 65 4.77 -7.08 0.00
N ARG A 66 4.26 -8.04 -0.81
CA ARG A 66 2.95 -7.91 -1.46
C ARG A 66 1.81 -8.10 -0.48
N MET A 67 1.93 -9.04 0.45
CA MET A 67 0.95 -9.24 1.52
C MET A 67 0.91 -8.04 2.48
N VAL A 68 2.07 -7.47 2.82
CA VAL A 68 2.14 -6.22 3.60
C VAL A 68 1.51 -5.05 2.84
N ALA A 69 1.73 -4.97 1.52
CA ALA A 69 1.08 -3.97 0.68
C ALA A 69 -0.45 -4.10 0.69
N LEU A 70 -1.00 -5.31 0.56
CA LEU A 70 -2.46 -5.55 0.67
C LEU A 70 -3.01 -5.16 2.04
N ALA A 71 -2.29 -5.49 3.12
CA ALA A 71 -2.67 -5.10 4.47
C ALA A 71 -2.67 -3.57 4.64
N CYS A 72 -1.71 -2.86 4.05
CA CYS A 72 -1.68 -1.40 4.04
C CYS A 72 -2.85 -0.79 3.24
N VAL A 73 -3.28 -1.43 2.15
CA VAL A 73 -4.46 -1.03 1.37
C VAL A 73 -5.73 -1.25 2.17
N LEU A 74 -5.89 -2.41 2.82
CA LEU A 74 -7.02 -2.69 3.70
C LEU A 74 -7.08 -1.67 4.85
N LEU A 75 -5.95 -1.39 5.50
CA LEU A 75 -5.84 -0.39 6.56
C LEU A 75 -6.17 1.04 6.09
N ALA A 76 -5.78 1.40 4.87
CA ALA A 76 -6.12 2.71 4.32
C ALA A 76 -7.61 2.82 3.97
N SER A 77 -8.22 1.71 3.56
CA SER A 77 -9.65 1.62 3.31
C SER A 77 -10.46 1.80 4.61
N THR A 78 -10.01 1.20 5.71
CA THR A 78 -10.64 1.37 7.03
C THR A 78 -10.42 2.77 7.60
N ALA A 79 -9.22 3.33 7.46
CA ALA A 79 -8.92 4.69 7.90
C ALA A 79 -9.62 5.79 7.10
N SER A 80 -10.06 5.51 5.87
CA SER A 80 -10.73 6.48 4.99
C SER A 80 -12.25 6.28 4.91
N GLU A 81 -12.82 5.41 5.75
CA GLU A 81 -14.24 5.03 5.75
C GLU A 81 -14.73 4.42 4.41
N GLU A 82 -13.79 3.92 3.59
CA GLU A 82 -14.04 3.25 2.31
C GLU A 82 -13.87 1.74 2.48
N LEU A 83 -14.68 1.12 3.35
CA LEU A 83 -14.50 -0.27 3.78
C LEU A 83 -14.51 -1.24 2.58
N ARG A 84 -13.43 -2.03 2.46
CA ARG A 84 -13.34 -3.15 1.51
C ARG A 84 -13.23 -4.47 2.26
N SER A 85 -13.85 -5.51 1.72
CA SER A 85 -13.76 -6.86 2.29
C SER A 85 -12.33 -7.40 2.14
N SER A 86 -11.78 -8.01 3.19
CA SER A 86 -10.45 -8.65 3.11
C SER A 86 -10.40 -9.72 2.03
N ARG A 87 -11.53 -10.41 1.76
CA ARG A 87 -11.68 -11.33 0.63
C ARG A 87 -11.43 -10.67 -0.72
N ASP A 88 -11.99 -9.49 -0.94
CA ASP A 88 -11.85 -8.78 -2.22
C ASP A 88 -10.43 -8.28 -2.42
N VAL A 89 -9.81 -7.79 -1.34
CA VAL A 89 -8.40 -7.38 -1.34
C VAL A 89 -7.48 -8.56 -1.70
N VAL A 90 -7.72 -9.74 -1.12
CA VAL A 90 -6.95 -10.96 -1.43
C VAL A 90 -7.18 -11.41 -2.88
N ASN A 91 -8.42 -11.38 -3.36
CA ASN A 91 -8.73 -11.76 -4.75
C ASN A 91 -8.05 -10.84 -5.76
N VAL A 92 -8.09 -9.53 -5.53
CA VAL A 92 -7.38 -8.54 -6.36
C VAL A 92 -5.87 -8.76 -6.29
N GLY A 93 -5.33 -8.97 -5.09
CA GLY A 93 -3.92 -9.27 -4.91
C GLY A 93 -3.47 -10.53 -5.64
N HIS A 94 -4.29 -11.59 -5.60
CA HIS A 94 -4.05 -12.84 -6.34
C HIS A 94 -4.08 -12.63 -7.85
N SER A 95 -5.09 -11.92 -8.37
CA SER A 95 -5.23 -11.60 -9.79
C SER A 95 -4.04 -10.77 -10.32
N LEU A 96 -3.57 -9.81 -9.53
CA LEU A 96 -2.41 -8.97 -9.87
C LEU A 96 -1.07 -9.73 -9.81
N ALA A 97 -0.93 -10.67 -8.87
CA ALA A 97 0.28 -11.48 -8.72
C ALA A 97 0.35 -12.61 -9.75
N HIS A 98 -0.79 -13.15 -10.17
CA HIS A 98 -0.88 -14.31 -11.06
C HIS A 98 -1.90 -14.05 -12.19
N PRO A 99 -1.57 -13.20 -13.18
CA PRO A 99 -2.53 -12.78 -14.20
C PRO A 99 -2.99 -13.92 -15.14
N ALA A 100 -2.20 -14.99 -15.27
CA ALA A 100 -2.55 -16.16 -16.06
C ALA A 100 -3.28 -17.25 -15.25
N ALA A 101 -3.38 -17.09 -13.93
CA ALA A 101 -4.01 -18.07 -13.05
C ALA A 101 -5.54 -17.85 -12.98
N PRO A 102 -6.33 -18.91 -12.75
CA PRO A 102 -7.76 -18.76 -12.52
C PRO A 102 -8.03 -17.96 -11.23
N VAL A 103 -9.26 -17.45 -11.11
CA VAL A 103 -9.73 -16.79 -9.88
C VAL A 103 -9.53 -17.72 -8.69
N LEU A 104 -9.08 -17.16 -7.58
CA LEU A 104 -8.82 -17.91 -6.35
C LEU A 104 -10.08 -18.68 -5.92
N PRO A 105 -10.05 -20.03 -5.90
CA PRO A 105 -11.22 -20.81 -5.52
C PRO A 105 -11.55 -20.61 -4.04
N ALA A 106 -12.84 -20.66 -3.72
CA ALA A 106 -13.27 -20.71 -2.33
C ALA A 106 -12.76 -22.03 -1.70
N GLY A 107 -12.01 -21.92 -0.61
CA GLY A 107 -11.44 -23.06 0.11
C GLY A 107 -10.35 -22.62 1.08
N ASP A 108 -9.71 -23.59 1.73
CA ASP A 108 -8.75 -23.38 2.81
C ASP A 108 -7.63 -22.38 2.49
N LEU A 109 -7.15 -22.35 1.24
CA LEU A 109 -6.09 -21.43 0.84
C LEU A 109 -6.57 -19.97 0.87
N ALA A 110 -7.77 -19.70 0.34
CA ALA A 110 -8.33 -18.36 0.33
C ALA A 110 -8.59 -17.86 1.74
N GLU A 111 -9.05 -18.73 2.63
CA GLU A 111 -9.29 -18.40 4.04
C GLU A 111 -7.98 -18.13 4.79
N ARG A 112 -6.94 -18.93 4.55
CA ARG A 112 -5.61 -18.69 5.14
C ARG A 112 -5.00 -17.39 4.67
N LEU A 113 -5.13 -17.05 3.38
CA LEU A 113 -4.64 -15.79 2.84
C LEU A 113 -5.39 -14.60 3.44
N GLN A 114 -6.72 -14.68 3.58
CA GLN A 114 -7.52 -13.67 4.28
C GLN A 114 -7.06 -13.50 5.72
N ALA A 115 -6.98 -14.58 6.49
CA ALA A 115 -6.52 -14.55 7.87
C ALA A 115 -5.09 -13.96 8.01
N THR A 116 -4.23 -14.21 7.02
CA THR A 116 -2.88 -13.64 6.98
C THR A 116 -2.91 -12.13 6.73
N VAL A 117 -3.72 -11.65 5.78
CA VAL A 117 -3.88 -10.21 5.53
C VAL A 117 -4.46 -9.50 6.75
N ASP A 118 -5.48 -10.08 7.39
CA ASP A 118 -6.10 -9.52 8.60
C ASP A 118 -5.08 -9.46 9.76
N ALA A 119 -4.26 -10.51 9.93
CA ALA A 119 -3.19 -10.51 10.92
C ALA A 119 -2.11 -9.45 10.60
N LEU A 120 -1.75 -9.28 9.34
CA LEU A 120 -0.78 -8.28 8.90
C LEU A 120 -1.31 -6.86 9.05
N GLU A 121 -2.61 -6.63 8.89
CA GLU A 121 -3.24 -5.33 9.14
C GLU A 121 -3.02 -4.91 10.60
N LEU A 122 -3.27 -5.83 11.54
CA LEU A 122 -3.00 -5.59 12.97
C LEU A 122 -1.52 -5.36 13.27
N VAL A 123 -0.62 -6.05 12.57
CA VAL A 123 0.83 -5.81 12.69
C VAL A 123 1.19 -4.42 12.17
N CYS A 124 0.66 -4.02 11.01
CA CYS A 124 0.88 -2.69 10.42
C CYS A 124 0.41 -1.59 11.38
N LEU A 125 -0.78 -1.75 11.98
CA LEU A 125 -1.31 -0.83 12.99
C LEU A 125 -0.34 -0.64 14.17
N ARG A 126 0.21 -1.74 14.69
CA ARG A 126 1.16 -1.69 15.82
C ARG A 126 2.48 -1.05 15.44
N VAL A 127 3.02 -1.37 14.25
CA VAL A 127 4.26 -0.76 13.74
C VAL A 127 4.09 0.74 13.54
N LEU A 128 2.93 1.17 13.03
CA LEU A 128 2.55 2.57 12.88
C LEU A 128 2.15 3.24 14.20
N ARG A 129 2.14 2.51 15.32
CA ARG A 129 1.72 3.00 16.64
C ARG A 129 0.33 3.63 16.64
N PHE A 130 -0.57 3.09 15.80
CA PHE A 130 -1.91 3.63 15.58
C PHE A 130 -1.93 5.09 15.04
N ASP A 131 -0.81 5.60 14.52
CA ASP A 131 -0.76 6.88 13.83
C ASP A 131 -1.23 6.72 12.38
N LEU A 132 -2.55 6.77 12.22
CA LEU A 132 -3.26 6.74 10.93
C LEU A 132 -3.51 8.15 10.37
N ALA A 133 -3.17 9.20 11.13
CA ALA A 133 -3.31 10.57 10.69
C ALA A 133 -2.19 10.90 9.69
N VAL A 134 -2.50 10.73 8.41
CA VAL A 134 -1.61 11.13 7.32
C VAL A 134 -2.14 12.40 6.69
N ASP A 135 -1.41 13.49 6.89
CA ASP A 135 -1.60 14.69 6.09
C ASP A 135 -0.99 14.48 4.71
N LEU A 136 -1.85 14.44 3.69
CA LEU A 136 -1.44 14.26 2.32
C LEU A 136 -1.13 15.61 1.68
N PRO A 137 -0.29 15.66 0.64
CA PRO A 137 0.09 16.94 0.06
C PRO A 137 -0.99 17.63 -0.79
N HIS A 138 -1.94 16.85 -1.30
CA HIS A 138 -2.94 17.32 -2.25
C HIS A 138 -3.79 18.54 -1.78
N PRO A 139 -4.18 18.70 -0.50
CA PRO A 139 -4.99 19.85 -0.08
C PRO A 139 -4.19 21.15 -0.15
N TRP A 140 -2.90 21.14 0.21
CA TRP A 140 -2.07 22.36 0.23
C TRP A 140 -1.48 22.72 -1.13
N VAL A 141 -1.30 21.75 -2.03
CA VAL A 141 -0.85 22.01 -3.41
C VAL A 141 -1.75 23.04 -4.08
N ARG A 142 -3.07 22.98 -3.86
CA ARG A 142 -4.01 23.98 -4.37
C ARG A 142 -3.68 25.39 -3.87
N TYR A 143 -3.54 25.56 -2.55
CA TYR A 143 -3.25 26.87 -1.95
C TYR A 143 -1.90 27.43 -2.41
N VAL A 144 -0.90 26.58 -2.60
CA VAL A 144 0.41 27.00 -3.12
C VAL A 144 0.30 27.44 -4.58
N CYS A 145 -0.38 26.66 -5.43
CA CYS A 145 -0.58 27.00 -6.84
C CYS A 145 -1.43 28.28 -7.02
N GLU A 146 -2.38 28.53 -6.13
CA GLU A 146 -3.23 29.73 -6.12
C GLU A 146 -2.53 30.95 -5.45
N GLY A 147 -1.34 30.77 -4.87
CA GLY A 147 -0.61 31.84 -4.16
C GLY A 147 -1.20 32.22 -2.81
N GLN A 148 -2.10 31.39 -2.26
CA GLN A 148 -2.84 31.62 -1.00
C GLN A 148 -2.30 30.75 0.16
N TYR A 149 -0.97 30.54 0.21
CA TYR A 149 -0.35 29.65 1.20
C TYR A 149 -0.56 30.12 2.65
N GLU A 150 -0.70 31.43 2.88
CA GLU A 150 -0.99 32.04 4.18
C GLU A 150 -2.36 31.65 4.75
N VAL A 151 -3.32 31.31 3.87
CA VAL A 151 -4.70 30.95 4.24
C VAL A 151 -4.82 29.47 4.62
N TYR A 152 -3.80 28.66 4.34
CA TYR A 152 -3.86 27.24 4.64
C TYR A 152 -3.83 27.01 6.16
N PRO A 153 -4.85 26.34 6.75
CA PRO A 153 -4.98 26.19 8.20
C PRO A 153 -3.80 25.44 8.84
N GLY A 154 -3.10 24.59 8.08
CA GLY A 154 -1.90 23.90 8.56
C GLY A 154 -0.60 24.70 8.42
N PHE A 155 -0.60 25.86 7.76
CA PHE A 155 0.61 26.66 7.56
C PHE A 155 1.03 27.34 8.86
N ALA A 156 0.11 28.04 9.53
CA ALA A 156 0.37 28.70 10.80
C ALA A 156 0.84 27.73 11.89
N ALA A 157 0.21 26.56 12.00
CA ALA A 157 0.59 25.53 12.96
C ALA A 157 1.96 24.89 12.68
N ARG A 158 2.39 24.84 11.41
CA ARG A 158 3.70 24.31 11.01
C ARG A 158 4.81 25.35 11.14
N ALA A 159 4.53 26.61 10.81
CA ALA A 159 5.47 27.71 10.99
C ALA A 159 5.84 27.86 12.47
N THR A 160 4.85 27.84 13.36
CA THR A 160 5.09 27.89 14.82
C THR A 160 5.81 26.66 15.34
N ALA A 161 5.52 25.47 14.81
CA ALA A 161 6.23 24.25 15.19
C ALA A 161 7.70 24.23 14.73
N LEU A 162 8.01 24.88 13.59
CA LEU A 162 9.37 25.03 13.09
C LEU A 162 10.16 26.03 13.95
N GLU A 163 9.54 27.18 14.27
CA GLU A 163 10.12 28.19 15.17
C GLU A 163 10.35 27.68 16.60
N ALA A 164 9.55 26.71 17.06
CA ALA A 164 9.71 26.09 18.37
C ALA A 164 10.73 24.93 18.40
N ALA A 165 11.24 24.50 17.25
CA ALA A 165 12.22 23.42 17.12
C ALA A 165 13.67 23.94 16.98
N ASP A 166 13.85 25.25 16.82
CA ASP A 166 15.13 25.98 16.86
C ASP A 166 15.43 26.53 18.27
#